data_AF-A0A0Q4RSS5-F1
#
_entry.id   AF-A0A0Q4RSS5-F1
#
_cell.length_a   1.000
_cell.length_b   1.000
_cell.length_c   1.000
_cell.angle_alpha   90.00
_cell.angle_beta   90.00
_cell.angle_gamma   90.00
#
_symmetry.space_group_name_H-M   'P 1'
#
loop_
_entity.id
_entity.type
_entity.pdbx_description
1 polymer ?
#
loop_
_entity_poly.entity_id
_entity_poly.type
_entity_poly.pdbx_seq_one_letter_code
_entity_poly.pdbx_strand_id
1 'polypeptide(L)'
;MREWIEGARLGDQIAWERIVQHFSGMAFSVAYGKLGDWGHAEDAVQEAFTEAFANLTKLQEADAFPGWFKTIVERQCQRILRRKIHSTMPMDETIIMDAEELNVESIIERKEWQERIHHSIEGLSGNLKLVVQLFYFHGYSIKEISGYLKVSPSALKKRLFDARNKLRTSLLVTDFVSMFNDLYEGGVSMLHIVNGDIVSDKLRKGNVRGDILVWREVYPVGPVFVETGELHQRSPRVEYLERTLGIPADDYVTNCKSQEQILRNFHKYDEIVLWFEHDLFDQLMLSYLLHWFSNQALGHTKLNLLCIGDYPGINLFRGLGQLTSKQLETLSGTWQRVGEKELETGSIIWEAYTSPNIESHVEILNKDTSVLPFAHAALELHLSRLPSPINGLGIVEQTILELIRQGVDTPCKLLQEIGNRLSVLGMGDLELWYRLRSMSEQPHALIKILGSSHTFPDYRKKTTPSFENGKIALTEIGVEVVAGLKDWIKVKGINEWYGGLRLNGDLVWRWDSQRKQLIYMQ
;
A
#
# COMPACT_ATOMS: atom_id res chain seq x y z
N MET A 1 1.14 -0.86 -24.09
CA MET A 1 2.41 -1.28 -24.74
C MET A 1 2.18 -2.34 -25.80
N ARG A 2 1.70 -3.55 -25.47
CA ARG A 2 1.47 -4.64 -26.45
C ARG A 2 0.62 -4.22 -27.66
N GLU A 3 -0.50 -3.55 -27.40
CA GLU A 3 -1.38 -3.02 -28.46
C GLU A 3 -0.69 -2.00 -29.37
N TRP A 4 0.22 -1.17 -28.84
CA TRP A 4 0.95 -0.20 -29.64
C TRP A 4 1.97 -0.89 -30.56
N ILE A 5 2.64 -1.94 -30.07
CA ILE A 5 3.59 -2.72 -30.88
C ILE A 5 2.88 -3.46 -32.01
N GLU A 6 1.75 -4.10 -31.71
CA GLU A 6 0.98 -4.81 -32.74
C GLU A 6 0.36 -3.84 -33.75
N GLY A 7 -0.17 -2.69 -33.30
CA GLY A 7 -0.65 -1.64 -34.19
C GLY A 7 0.45 -1.10 -35.11
N ALA A 8 1.63 -0.78 -34.55
CA ALA A 8 2.74 -0.26 -35.33
C ALA A 8 3.30 -1.29 -36.34
N ARG A 9 3.23 -2.60 -36.05
CA ARG A 9 3.54 -3.66 -37.03
C ARG A 9 2.59 -3.66 -38.23
N LEU A 10 1.34 -3.27 -38.02
CA LEU A 10 0.32 -3.17 -39.06
C LEU A 10 0.36 -1.82 -39.80
N GLY A 11 1.33 -0.95 -39.48
CA GLY A 11 1.48 0.37 -40.12
C GLY A 11 0.69 1.49 -39.44
N ASP A 12 0.16 1.29 -38.23
CA ASP A 12 -0.50 2.35 -37.46
C ASP A 12 0.54 3.39 -36.99
N GLN A 13 0.48 4.57 -37.58
CA GLN A 13 1.36 5.69 -37.27
C GLN A 13 1.16 6.23 -35.84
N ILE A 14 -0.08 6.26 -35.33
CA ILE A 14 -0.38 6.74 -33.97
C ILE A 14 0.21 5.77 -32.94
N ALA A 15 0.14 4.48 -33.22
CA ALA A 15 0.76 3.45 -32.38
C ALA A 15 2.28 3.61 -32.33
N TRP A 16 2.92 3.93 -33.46
CA TRP A 16 4.36 4.23 -33.51
C TRP A 16 4.73 5.52 -32.77
N GLU A 17 3.97 6.59 -32.92
CA GLU A 17 4.18 7.86 -32.20
C GLU A 17 4.14 7.65 -30.68
N ARG A 18 3.20 6.84 -30.18
CA ARG A 18 3.13 6.46 -28.76
C ARG A 18 4.34 5.67 -28.30
N ILE A 19 4.88 4.78 -29.15
CA ILE A 19 6.13 4.06 -28.86
C ILE A 19 7.29 5.05 -28.77
N VAL A 20 7.45 5.94 -29.74
CA VAL A 20 8.52 6.94 -29.73
C VAL A 20 8.42 7.81 -28.48
N GLN A 21 7.26 8.43 -28.23
CA GLN A 21 7.04 9.28 -27.07
C GLN A 21 7.34 8.56 -25.75
N HIS A 22 6.89 7.32 -25.60
CA HIS A 22 7.07 6.55 -24.37
C HIS A 22 8.50 6.04 -24.16
N PHE A 23 9.26 5.73 -25.22
CA PHE A 23 10.61 5.15 -25.09
C PHE A 23 11.75 6.14 -25.30
N SER A 24 11.47 7.37 -25.76
CA SER A 24 12.49 8.41 -25.99
C SER A 24 13.29 8.71 -24.72
N GLY A 25 12.63 8.88 -23.58
CA GLY A 25 13.30 9.16 -22.31
C GLY A 25 14.25 8.03 -21.87
N MET A 26 13.81 6.78 -22.05
CA MET A 26 14.62 5.60 -21.76
C MET A 26 15.84 5.50 -22.68
N ALA A 27 15.62 5.61 -23.99
CA ALA A 27 16.68 5.53 -24.98
C ALA A 27 17.73 6.63 -24.78
N PHE A 28 17.27 7.86 -24.55
CA PHE A 28 18.14 9.01 -24.31
C PHE A 28 18.96 8.83 -23.04
N SER A 29 18.35 8.38 -21.94
CA SER A 29 19.07 8.10 -20.69
C SER A 29 20.15 7.03 -20.85
N VAL A 30 19.85 5.96 -21.59
CA VAL A 30 20.83 4.90 -21.89
C VAL A 30 21.96 5.42 -22.77
N ALA A 31 21.65 6.20 -23.81
CA ALA A 31 22.63 6.72 -24.75
C ALA A 31 23.55 7.76 -24.10
N TYR A 32 22.96 8.73 -23.40
CA TYR A 32 23.69 9.76 -22.69
C TYR A 32 24.59 9.17 -21.58
N GLY A 33 24.10 8.16 -20.84
CA GLY A 33 24.91 7.44 -19.86
C GLY A 33 26.14 6.72 -20.44
N LYS A 34 26.14 6.40 -21.74
CA LYS A 34 27.26 5.75 -22.44
C LYS A 34 28.16 6.73 -23.20
N LEU A 35 27.59 7.79 -23.76
CA LEU A 35 28.29 8.72 -24.67
C LEU A 35 28.79 9.98 -23.97
N GLY A 36 28.12 10.42 -22.90
CA GLY A 36 28.47 11.63 -22.15
C GLY A 36 28.33 12.93 -22.95
N ASP A 37 27.68 12.89 -24.11
CA ASP A 37 27.52 14.01 -25.04
C ASP A 37 26.08 14.04 -25.53
N TRP A 38 25.44 15.21 -25.44
CA TRP A 38 24.01 15.38 -25.70
C TRP A 38 23.65 15.18 -27.17
N GLY A 39 24.40 15.80 -28.09
CA GLY A 39 24.15 15.69 -29.54
C GLY A 39 24.38 14.26 -30.02
N HIS A 40 25.45 13.60 -29.57
CA HIS A 40 25.68 12.20 -29.92
C HIS A 40 24.63 11.25 -29.30
N ALA A 41 24.09 11.58 -28.12
CA ALA A 41 23.00 10.81 -27.53
C ALA A 41 21.71 10.94 -28.33
N GLU A 42 21.38 12.15 -28.80
CA GLU A 42 20.22 12.39 -29.66
C GLU A 42 20.36 11.63 -30.99
N ASP A 43 21.52 11.73 -31.65
CA ASP A 43 21.82 10.98 -32.88
C ASP A 43 21.66 9.47 -32.70
N ALA A 44 22.18 8.93 -31.59
CA ALA A 44 22.07 7.50 -31.29
C ALA A 44 20.62 7.06 -31.10
N VAL A 45 19.79 7.90 -30.48
CA VAL A 45 18.36 7.64 -30.26
C VAL A 45 17.59 7.70 -31.57
N GLN A 46 17.86 8.70 -32.40
CA GLN A 46 17.25 8.82 -33.73
C GLN A 46 17.59 7.61 -34.61
N GLU A 47 18.88 7.25 -34.73
CA GLU A 47 19.30 6.06 -35.49
C GLU A 47 18.67 4.78 -34.91
N ALA A 48 18.56 4.67 -33.58
CA ALA A 48 17.94 3.52 -32.94
C ALA A 48 16.44 3.40 -33.24
N PHE A 49 15.69 4.50 -33.23
CA PHE A 49 14.27 4.48 -33.60
C PHE A 49 14.07 4.17 -35.07
N THR A 50 14.90 4.72 -35.97
CA THR A 50 14.85 4.38 -37.40
C THR A 50 15.11 2.89 -37.61
N GLU A 51 16.11 2.33 -36.91
CA GLU A 51 16.41 0.91 -37.00
C GLU A 51 15.30 0.03 -36.38
N ALA A 52 14.73 0.46 -35.25
CA ALA A 52 13.64 -0.24 -34.60
C ALA A 52 12.40 -0.26 -35.48
N PHE A 53 12.06 0.86 -36.14
CA PHE A 53 10.96 0.93 -37.10
C PHE A 53 11.15 -0.05 -38.26
N ALA A 54 12.35 -0.05 -38.86
CA ALA A 54 12.67 -0.91 -39.99
C ALA A 54 12.67 -2.42 -39.65
N ASN A 55 12.88 -2.78 -38.38
CA ASN A 55 12.96 -4.18 -37.94
C ASN A 55 11.83 -4.61 -37.01
N LEU A 56 10.82 -3.77 -36.78
CA LEU A 56 9.75 -4.02 -35.82
C LEU A 56 8.98 -5.31 -36.12
N THR A 57 8.82 -5.64 -37.40
CA THR A 57 8.16 -6.86 -37.88
C THR A 57 8.93 -8.14 -37.58
N LYS A 58 10.24 -8.06 -37.27
CA LYS A 58 11.08 -9.20 -36.91
C LYS A 58 11.03 -9.55 -35.42
N LEU A 59 10.52 -8.65 -34.58
CA LEU A 59 10.31 -8.94 -33.18
C LEU A 59 9.20 -9.99 -33.09
N GLN A 60 9.43 -11.13 -32.42
CA GLN A 60 8.43 -12.19 -32.28
C GLN A 60 7.42 -11.84 -31.17
N GLU A 61 7.92 -11.47 -30.00
CA GLU A 61 7.11 -11.14 -28.82
C GLU A 61 7.09 -9.63 -28.57
N ALA A 62 5.91 -9.03 -28.57
CA ALA A 62 5.73 -7.60 -28.33
C ALA A 62 6.26 -7.16 -26.95
N ASP A 63 6.13 -8.02 -25.93
CA ASP A 63 6.59 -7.74 -24.57
C ASP A 63 8.13 -7.72 -24.45
N ALA A 64 8.85 -8.27 -25.43
CA ALA A 64 10.31 -8.22 -25.48
C ALA A 64 10.85 -6.88 -26.02
N PHE A 65 9.98 -6.01 -26.56
CA PHE A 65 10.37 -4.75 -27.19
C PHE A 65 11.30 -3.89 -26.31
N PRO A 66 11.06 -3.67 -25.00
CA PRO A 66 11.92 -2.77 -24.23
C PRO A 66 13.37 -3.25 -24.14
N GLY A 67 13.57 -4.55 -23.89
CA GLY A 67 14.91 -5.14 -23.83
C GLY A 67 15.58 -5.23 -25.21
N TRP A 68 14.80 -5.47 -26.25
CA TRP A 68 15.27 -5.48 -27.63
C TRP A 68 15.70 -4.08 -28.08
N PHE A 69 14.86 -3.07 -27.84
CA PHE A 69 15.12 -1.68 -28.20
C PHE A 69 16.33 -1.10 -27.45
N LYS A 70 16.46 -1.38 -26.14
CA LYS A 70 17.68 -1.05 -25.39
C LYS A 70 18.95 -1.59 -26.06
N THR A 71 18.91 -2.82 -26.57
CA THR A 71 20.07 -3.44 -27.25
C THR A 71 20.43 -2.67 -28.54
N ILE A 72 19.43 -2.21 -29.29
CA ILE A 72 19.62 -1.37 -30.47
C ILE A 72 20.30 -0.05 -30.09
N VAL A 73 19.79 0.64 -29.07
CA VAL A 73 20.36 1.90 -28.55
C VAL A 73 21.82 1.71 -28.12
N GLU A 74 22.11 0.66 -27.34
CA GLU A 74 23.47 0.38 -26.88
C GLU A 74 24.43 0.09 -28.04
N ARG A 75 23.97 -0.59 -29.09
CA ARG A 75 24.75 -0.84 -30.29
C ARG A 75 25.03 0.44 -31.08
N GLN A 76 24.06 1.35 -31.21
CA GLN A 76 24.29 2.65 -31.87
C GLN A 76 25.29 3.51 -31.10
N CYS A 77 25.21 3.50 -29.76
CA CYS A 77 26.23 4.15 -28.93
C CYS A 77 27.64 3.59 -29.18
N GLN A 78 27.78 2.27 -29.26
CA GLN A 78 29.07 1.64 -29.57
C GLN A 78 29.57 1.98 -30.98
N ARG A 79 28.68 2.20 -31.94
CA ARG A 79 29.03 2.61 -33.30
C ARG A 79 29.62 4.02 -33.31
N ILE A 80 28.99 4.95 -32.59
CA ILE A 80 29.47 6.32 -32.42
C ILE A 80 30.81 6.35 -31.68
N LEU A 81 30.95 5.60 -30.57
CA LEU A 81 32.21 5.52 -29.83
C LEU A 81 33.36 4.97 -30.69
N ARG A 82 33.09 3.98 -31.55
CA ARG A 82 34.09 3.43 -32.49
C ARG A 82 34.52 4.45 -33.55
N ARG A 83 33.60 5.28 -34.03
CA ARG A 83 33.90 6.38 -34.97
C ARG A 83 34.74 7.48 -34.32
N LYS A 84 34.49 7.80 -33.04
CA LYS A 84 35.22 8.82 -32.27
C LYS A 84 36.69 8.44 -31.99
N ILE A 85 37.01 7.16 -31.86
CA ILE A 85 38.40 6.66 -31.69
C ILE A 85 39.27 6.91 -32.94
N HIS A 86 38.67 7.11 -34.12
CA HIS A 86 39.37 7.21 -35.41
C HIS A 86 39.42 8.65 -35.99
N SER A 87 39.12 9.70 -35.22
CA SER A 87 39.10 11.08 -35.73
C SER A 87 39.80 12.07 -34.78
N THR A 88 40.84 12.78 -35.26
CA THR A 88 41.56 13.89 -34.61
C THR A 88 41.07 15.26 -35.11
N MET A 89 40.98 16.24 -34.18
CA MET A 89 40.51 17.67 -34.27
C MET A 89 41.31 18.60 -35.24
N PRO A 90 41.00 19.93 -35.45
CA PRO A 90 40.03 20.91 -34.84
C PRO A 90 39.18 21.70 -35.90
N MET A 91 38.29 22.70 -35.66
CA MET A 91 38.33 23.95 -34.86
C MET A 91 36.95 24.69 -34.87
N ASP A 92 36.71 25.52 -33.83
CA ASP A 92 35.75 26.62 -33.57
C ASP A 92 34.41 26.78 -34.32
N GLU A 93 33.33 27.02 -33.56
CA GLU A 93 32.42 28.16 -33.81
C GLU A 93 31.48 28.44 -32.61
N THR A 94 31.51 29.69 -32.14
CA THR A 94 30.55 30.32 -31.22
C THR A 94 29.18 30.53 -31.88
N ILE A 95 28.08 30.24 -31.17
CA ILE A 95 26.76 30.81 -31.46
C ILE A 95 26.11 31.27 -30.15
N ILE A 96 25.74 32.56 -30.12
CA ILE A 96 24.93 33.25 -29.11
C ILE A 96 23.46 33.16 -29.56
N MET A 97 22.52 32.90 -28.65
CA MET A 97 21.09 33.19 -28.88
C MET A 97 20.46 33.80 -27.62
N ASP A 98 19.64 34.82 -27.87
CA ASP A 98 19.01 35.75 -26.93
C ASP A 98 18.04 35.09 -25.94
N ALA A 99 18.00 35.65 -24.72
CA ALA A 99 17.00 35.36 -23.70
C ALA A 99 16.04 36.55 -23.57
N GLU A 100 14.75 36.30 -23.78
CA GLU A 100 13.67 37.23 -23.41
C GLU A 100 13.55 37.34 -21.88
N GLU A 101 13.15 38.54 -21.46
CA GLU A 101 13.14 39.03 -20.08
C GLU A 101 12.28 38.17 -19.13
N LEU A 102 12.94 37.47 -18.20
CA LEU A 102 12.34 36.98 -16.96
C LEU A 102 13.33 37.19 -15.80
N ASN A 103 12.76 37.45 -14.62
CA ASN A 103 13.41 37.95 -13.40
C ASN A 103 14.77 37.28 -13.07
N VAL A 104 15.84 38.08 -13.11
CA VAL A 104 17.27 37.65 -13.19
C VAL A 104 17.77 36.92 -11.95
N GLU A 105 17.20 37.19 -10.78
CA GLU A 105 17.75 36.75 -9.50
C GLU A 105 17.39 35.29 -9.17
N SER A 106 16.22 34.80 -9.60
CA SER A 106 15.79 33.40 -9.41
C SER A 106 16.32 32.43 -10.47
N ILE A 107 16.81 32.93 -11.60
CA ILE A 107 17.37 32.11 -12.69
C ILE A 107 18.84 31.74 -12.42
N ILE A 108 19.61 32.65 -11.84
CA ILE A 108 21.04 32.43 -11.54
C ILE A 108 21.20 31.37 -10.44
N GLU A 109 20.45 31.47 -9.34
CA GLU A 109 20.47 30.46 -8.28
C GLU A 109 20.05 29.07 -8.79
N ARG A 110 19.06 29.01 -9.69
CA ARG A 110 18.55 27.75 -10.25
C ARG A 110 19.53 27.11 -11.22
N LYS A 111 20.28 27.91 -11.99
CA LYS A 111 21.27 27.43 -12.97
C LYS A 111 22.54 26.91 -12.30
N GLU A 112 23.09 27.65 -11.33
CA GLU A 112 24.24 27.19 -10.53
C GLU A 112 23.91 25.95 -9.69
N TRP A 113 22.67 25.85 -9.23
CA TRP A 113 22.17 24.66 -8.52
C TRP A 113 21.97 23.46 -9.44
N GLN A 114 21.39 23.64 -10.63
CA GLN A 114 21.24 22.61 -11.65
C GLN A 114 22.58 22.06 -12.12
N GLU A 115 23.59 22.90 -12.34
CA GLU A 115 24.94 22.49 -12.71
C GLU A 115 25.60 21.61 -11.63
N ARG A 116 25.44 21.97 -10.35
CA ARG A 116 25.92 21.15 -9.23
C ARG A 116 25.22 19.79 -9.10
N ILE A 117 23.94 19.71 -9.45
CA ILE A 117 23.17 18.46 -9.48
C ILE A 117 23.68 17.58 -10.62
N HIS A 118 23.80 18.12 -11.83
CA HIS A 118 24.33 17.40 -12.98
C HIS A 118 25.71 16.84 -12.67
N HIS A 119 26.59 17.64 -12.05
CA HIS A 119 27.92 17.22 -11.66
C HIS A 119 27.91 16.13 -10.57
N SER A 120 26.98 16.20 -9.60
CA SER A 120 26.83 15.16 -8.56
C SER A 120 26.28 13.84 -9.11
N ILE A 121 25.34 13.93 -10.06
CA ILE A 121 24.79 12.77 -10.78
C ILE A 121 25.83 12.14 -11.70
N GLU A 122 26.76 12.92 -12.26
CA GLU A 122 27.95 12.39 -12.95
C GLU A 122 28.87 11.58 -12.05
N GLY A 123 28.91 11.87 -10.74
CA GLY A 123 29.66 11.08 -9.75
C GLY A 123 29.04 9.72 -9.41
N LEU A 124 27.82 9.42 -9.88
CA LEU A 124 27.21 8.11 -9.70
C LEU A 124 27.77 7.07 -10.67
N SER A 125 27.86 5.82 -10.23
CA SER A 125 28.16 4.72 -11.15
C SER A 125 27.05 4.61 -12.21
N GLY A 126 27.39 4.21 -13.44
CA GLY A 126 26.45 4.23 -14.58
C GLY A 126 25.10 3.56 -14.31
N ASN A 127 25.08 2.45 -13.55
CA ASN A 127 23.83 1.77 -13.17
C ASN A 127 22.97 2.55 -12.18
N LEU A 128 23.58 3.34 -11.29
CA LEU A 128 22.89 4.21 -10.34
C LEU A 128 22.39 5.49 -11.03
N LYS A 129 23.23 6.08 -11.88
CA LYS A 129 22.89 7.24 -12.72
C LYS A 129 21.67 6.95 -13.59
N LEU A 130 21.68 5.79 -14.25
CA LEU A 130 20.61 5.37 -15.15
C LEU A 130 19.27 5.18 -14.43
N VAL A 131 19.25 4.54 -13.25
CA VAL A 131 17.98 4.38 -12.51
C VAL A 131 17.46 5.72 -12.00
N VAL A 132 18.34 6.64 -11.61
CA VAL A 132 17.95 7.99 -11.18
C VAL A 132 17.35 8.77 -12.36
N GLN A 133 17.98 8.72 -13.53
CA GLN A 133 17.46 9.39 -14.73
C GLN A 133 16.11 8.82 -15.16
N LEU A 134 15.96 7.50 -15.20
CA LEU A 134 14.70 6.88 -15.61
C LEU A 134 13.57 7.13 -14.61
N PHE A 135 13.86 6.99 -13.32
CA PHE A 135 12.84 7.10 -12.28
C PHE A 135 12.45 8.55 -12.00
N TYR A 136 13.44 9.42 -11.78
CA TYR A 136 13.17 10.80 -11.36
C TYR A 136 12.99 11.75 -12.54
N PHE A 137 13.79 11.66 -13.60
CA PHE A 137 13.74 12.65 -14.69
C PHE A 137 12.74 12.31 -15.79
N HIS A 138 12.40 11.04 -15.94
CA HIS A 138 11.51 10.58 -17.01
C HIS A 138 10.24 9.90 -16.48
N GLY A 139 10.06 9.83 -15.15
CA GLY A 139 8.81 9.39 -14.52
C GLY A 139 8.45 7.91 -14.72
N TYR A 140 9.39 7.05 -15.11
CA TYR A 140 9.09 5.63 -15.30
C TYR A 140 8.86 4.92 -13.96
N SER A 141 7.86 4.03 -13.94
CA SER A 141 7.58 3.20 -12.78
C SER A 141 8.69 2.18 -12.50
N ILE A 142 8.75 1.69 -11.25
CA ILE A 142 9.67 0.62 -10.87
C ILE A 142 9.48 -0.61 -11.76
N LYS A 143 8.24 -0.93 -12.15
CA LYS A 143 7.92 -2.08 -13.01
C LYS A 143 8.50 -1.89 -14.41
N GLU A 144 8.32 -0.71 -15.01
CA GLU A 144 8.85 -0.36 -16.33
C GLU A 144 10.38 -0.40 -16.34
N ILE A 145 11.03 0.28 -15.40
CA ILE A 145 12.49 0.31 -15.30
C ILE A 145 13.06 -1.08 -15.03
N SER A 146 12.40 -1.90 -14.20
CA SER A 146 12.80 -3.28 -13.95
C SER A 146 12.75 -4.11 -15.24
N GLY A 147 11.71 -3.94 -16.04
CA GLY A 147 11.62 -4.54 -17.38
C GLY A 147 12.72 -4.05 -18.33
N TYR A 148 12.98 -2.75 -18.35
CA TYR A 148 13.98 -2.11 -19.22
C TYR A 148 15.39 -2.58 -18.91
N LEU A 149 15.72 -2.62 -17.61
CA LEU A 149 17.05 -2.99 -17.13
C LEU A 149 17.22 -4.49 -16.91
N LYS A 150 16.15 -5.28 -17.10
CA LYS A 150 16.10 -6.73 -16.80
C LYS A 150 16.62 -7.05 -15.39
N VAL A 151 16.17 -6.28 -14.41
CA VAL A 151 16.48 -6.49 -12.98
C VAL A 151 15.20 -6.67 -12.18
N SER A 152 15.29 -7.30 -11.01
CA SER A 152 14.12 -7.42 -10.14
C SER A 152 13.71 -6.05 -9.59
N PRO A 153 12.40 -5.82 -9.32
CA PRO A 153 11.91 -4.62 -8.64
C PRO A 153 12.66 -4.32 -7.34
N SER A 154 13.02 -5.36 -6.57
CA SER A 154 13.79 -5.23 -5.33
C SER A 154 15.23 -4.77 -5.57
N ALA A 155 15.89 -5.27 -6.61
CA ALA A 155 17.23 -4.80 -6.99
C ALA A 155 17.19 -3.35 -7.49
N LEU A 156 16.14 -2.96 -8.21
CA LEU A 156 15.93 -1.58 -8.64
C LEU A 156 15.70 -0.62 -7.46
N LYS A 157 14.81 -0.97 -6.52
CA LYS A 157 14.56 -0.19 -5.30
C LYS A 157 15.86 0.04 -4.51
N LYS A 158 16.69 -1.00 -4.38
CA LYS A 158 18.01 -0.92 -3.75
C LYS A 158 18.95 0.02 -4.50
N ARG A 159 19.01 -0.04 -5.83
CA ARG A 159 19.83 0.87 -6.64
C ARG A 159 19.39 2.33 -6.49
N LEU A 160 18.09 2.61 -6.50
CA LEU A 160 17.57 3.96 -6.25
C LEU A 160 17.98 4.45 -4.85
N PHE A 161 17.92 3.59 -3.84
CA PHE A 161 18.40 3.90 -2.49
C PHE A 161 19.91 4.18 -2.43
N ASP A 162 20.73 3.33 -3.03
CA ASP A 162 22.20 3.50 -3.07
C ASP A 162 22.59 4.79 -3.81
N ALA A 163 21.87 5.12 -4.88
CA ALA A 163 22.05 6.36 -5.63
C ALA A 163 21.71 7.58 -4.76
N ARG A 164 20.57 7.56 -4.05
CA ARG A 164 20.18 8.63 -3.12
C ARG A 164 21.22 8.86 -2.03
N ASN A 165 21.74 7.79 -1.40
CA ASN A 165 22.75 7.93 -0.35
C ASN A 165 24.06 8.55 -0.85
N LYS A 166 24.52 8.13 -2.03
CA LYS A 166 25.74 8.70 -2.63
C LYS A 166 25.57 10.18 -2.95
N LEU A 167 24.46 10.54 -3.58
CA LEU A 167 24.17 11.93 -3.90
C LEU A 167 23.99 12.80 -2.64
N ARG A 168 23.40 12.26 -1.57
CA ARG A 168 23.28 12.95 -0.28
C ARG A 168 24.63 13.21 0.40
N THR A 169 25.66 12.44 0.06
CA THR A 169 27.02 12.62 0.60
C THR A 169 27.80 13.67 -0.20
N SER A 170 27.54 13.80 -1.50
CA SER A 170 28.20 14.78 -2.38
C SER A 170 27.52 16.15 -2.38
N LEU A 171 26.19 16.20 -2.22
CA LEU A 171 25.41 17.42 -2.10
C LEU A 171 25.29 17.76 -0.61
N LEU A 172 26.09 18.71 -0.12
CA LEU A 172 25.93 19.32 1.22
C LEU A 172 24.63 20.14 1.28
N VAL A 173 23.48 19.45 1.28
CA VAL A 173 22.17 20.11 1.27
C VAL A 173 21.26 19.41 2.26
N THR A 174 20.71 20.20 3.17
CA THR A 174 19.67 19.86 4.14
C THR A 174 18.35 19.41 3.49
N ASP A 175 18.25 19.50 2.16
CA ASP A 175 17.03 19.40 1.39
C ASP A 175 17.19 18.60 0.07
N PHE A 176 17.93 17.51 0.15
CA PHE A 176 18.07 16.53 -0.94
C PHE A 176 16.71 15.95 -1.39
N VAL A 177 15.71 15.96 -0.50
CA VAL A 177 14.35 15.46 -0.74
C VAL A 177 13.52 16.48 -1.53
N SER A 178 13.62 17.79 -1.25
CA SER A 178 12.90 18.83 -2.02
C SER A 178 13.22 18.83 -3.52
N MET A 179 14.44 18.45 -3.90
CA MET A 179 14.92 18.53 -5.27
C MET A 179 14.45 17.39 -6.19
N PHE A 180 14.17 16.20 -5.62
CA PHE A 180 13.51 15.14 -6.37
C PHE A 180 12.00 15.32 -6.41
N ASN A 181 11.45 16.15 -5.53
CA ASN A 181 10.05 16.57 -5.52
C ASN A 181 9.75 17.69 -6.52
N ASP A 182 10.75 18.28 -7.18
CA ASP A 182 10.53 19.16 -8.35
C ASP A 182 10.49 18.37 -9.67
N LEU A 183 10.98 17.12 -9.65
CA LEU A 183 10.98 16.18 -10.78
C LEU A 183 9.85 15.15 -10.66
N TYR A 184 9.46 14.82 -9.42
CA TYR A 184 8.14 14.29 -9.10
C TYR A 184 7.17 15.48 -9.19
N GLU A 185 6.11 15.43 -9.99
CA GLU A 185 5.09 16.48 -9.95
C GLU A 185 4.20 16.38 -8.67
N GLY A 186 4.80 16.15 -7.51
CA GLY A 186 4.15 16.10 -6.21
C GLY A 186 4.31 17.46 -5.55
N GLY A 187 3.22 18.22 -5.43
CA GLY A 187 3.31 19.63 -5.10
C GLY A 187 3.86 19.93 -3.70
N VAL A 188 4.09 21.22 -3.47
CA VAL A 188 4.76 21.80 -2.30
C VAL A 188 4.02 21.46 -0.99
N SER A 189 2.71 21.18 -1.08
CA SER A 189 1.77 20.85 0.01
C SER A 189 1.27 19.40 -0.07
N MET A 190 1.74 18.51 0.82
CA MET A 190 1.33 17.10 0.87
C MET A 190 0.57 16.75 2.14
N LEU A 191 -0.37 15.81 2.03
CA LEU A 191 -1.01 15.12 3.16
C LEU A 191 -0.73 13.62 3.11
N HIS A 192 -0.15 13.08 4.17
CA HIS A 192 0.02 11.65 4.37
C HIS A 192 -1.08 11.13 5.30
N ILE A 193 -1.92 10.24 4.79
CA ILE A 193 -2.91 9.53 5.60
C ILE A 193 -2.34 8.15 5.92
N VAL A 194 -2.23 7.84 7.21
CA VAL A 194 -1.55 6.63 7.69
C VAL A 194 -2.43 5.89 8.69
N ASN A 195 -2.24 4.56 8.78
CA ASN A 195 -2.74 3.77 9.90
C ASN A 195 -1.70 3.73 11.04
N GLY A 196 -2.12 4.07 12.26
CA GLY A 196 -1.34 3.89 13.48
C GLY A 196 -0.34 5.01 13.85
N ASP A 197 -0.25 5.29 15.15
CA ASP A 197 0.63 6.32 15.71
C ASP A 197 2.11 6.04 15.48
N ILE A 198 2.51 4.76 15.58
CA ILE A 198 3.91 4.33 15.43
C ILE A 198 4.46 4.71 14.06
N VAL A 199 3.66 4.50 13.01
CA VAL A 199 4.05 4.86 11.63
C VAL A 199 4.16 6.38 11.52
N SER A 200 3.16 7.10 12.04
CA SER A 200 3.15 8.56 12.01
C SER A 200 4.37 9.18 12.70
N ASP A 201 4.73 8.69 13.89
CA ASP A 201 5.90 9.15 14.65
C ASP A 201 7.20 8.91 13.90
N LYS A 202 7.30 7.76 13.24
CA LYS A 202 8.49 7.40 12.47
C LYS A 202 8.62 8.23 11.20
N LEU A 203 7.51 8.55 10.52
CA LEU A 203 7.50 9.44 9.36
C LEU A 203 7.87 10.88 9.74
N ARG A 204 7.34 11.38 10.87
CA ARG A 204 7.73 12.68 11.43
C ARG A 204 9.22 12.74 11.74
N LYS A 205 9.78 11.68 12.32
CA LYS A 205 11.23 11.56 12.60
C LYS A 205 12.08 11.37 11.34
N GLY A 206 11.52 10.75 10.29
CA GLY A 206 12.20 10.48 9.03
C GLY A 206 12.22 11.66 8.06
N ASN A 207 11.81 12.86 8.51
CA ASN A 207 11.73 14.08 7.70
C ASN A 207 10.89 13.91 6.42
N VAL A 208 9.82 13.12 6.48
CA VAL A 208 8.84 13.10 5.40
C VAL A 208 8.11 14.45 5.38
N ARG A 209 8.13 15.12 4.24
CA ARG A 209 7.57 16.47 4.05
C ARG A 209 6.04 16.39 4.01
N GLY A 210 5.35 17.36 4.60
CA GLY A 210 3.89 17.47 4.53
C GLY A 210 3.19 17.17 5.86
N ASP A 211 1.88 17.35 5.86
CA ASP A 211 1.04 17.05 7.01
C ASP A 211 0.84 15.55 7.13
N ILE A 212 0.73 15.04 8.36
CA ILE A 212 0.43 13.62 8.62
C ILE A 212 -0.87 13.54 9.40
N LEU A 213 -1.84 12.84 8.83
CA LEU A 213 -3.12 12.47 9.43
C LEU A 213 -3.09 10.98 9.79
N VAL A 214 -3.23 10.67 11.08
CA VAL A 214 -3.47 9.30 11.53
C VAL A 214 -4.97 9.04 11.42
N TRP A 215 -5.35 8.08 10.59
CA TRP A 215 -6.75 7.65 10.48
C TRP A 215 -7.05 6.66 11.61
N ARG A 216 -7.86 7.07 12.61
CA ARG A 216 -8.02 6.32 13.88
C ARG A 216 -9.27 5.46 13.96
N GLU A 217 -9.83 5.11 12.81
CA GLU A 217 -10.98 4.22 12.76
C GLU A 217 -10.58 2.76 13.07
N VAL A 218 -11.54 1.90 13.38
CA VAL A 218 -11.40 0.47 13.66
C VAL A 218 -12.54 -0.27 12.94
N TYR A 219 -12.60 -0.15 11.61
CA TYR A 219 -13.70 -0.70 10.80
C TYR A 219 -13.94 -2.22 10.94
N PRO A 220 -12.92 -3.07 11.21
CA PRO A 220 -13.16 -4.49 11.47
C PRO A 220 -14.06 -4.80 12.67
N VAL A 221 -14.25 -3.85 13.59
CA VAL A 221 -14.96 -4.05 14.86
C VAL A 221 -16.22 -3.21 14.93
N GLY A 222 -17.34 -3.85 15.27
CA GLY A 222 -18.62 -3.19 15.50
C GLY A 222 -19.39 -2.83 14.22
N PRO A 223 -20.56 -2.19 14.37
CA PRO A 223 -21.39 -1.80 13.24
C PRO A 223 -20.70 -0.73 12.39
N VAL A 224 -20.79 -0.91 11.08
CA VAL A 224 -20.33 0.06 10.08
C VAL A 224 -21.44 0.26 9.05
N PHE A 225 -21.68 1.50 8.66
CA PHE A 225 -22.73 1.88 7.72
C PHE A 225 -22.12 2.59 6.51
N VAL A 226 -22.77 2.50 5.34
CA VAL A 226 -22.30 3.12 4.09
C VAL A 226 -22.06 4.62 4.30
N GLU A 227 -23.06 5.31 4.85
CA GLU A 227 -22.97 6.72 5.24
C GLU A 227 -22.54 6.81 6.70
N THR A 228 -21.34 7.33 6.94
CA THR A 228 -20.78 7.49 8.30
C THR A 228 -20.86 8.94 8.79
N GLY A 229 -21.45 9.85 8.02
CA GLY A 229 -21.30 11.31 8.17
C GLY A 229 -22.12 11.96 9.29
N GLU A 230 -23.24 11.36 9.73
CA GLU A 230 -24.19 12.02 10.62
C GLU A 230 -24.16 11.47 12.07
N LEU A 231 -24.28 12.37 13.06
CA LEU A 231 -24.16 12.05 14.49
C LEU A 231 -25.14 10.97 14.97
N HIS A 232 -26.37 10.93 14.44
CA HIS A 232 -27.37 9.93 14.83
C HIS A 232 -27.10 8.54 14.24
N GLN A 233 -26.37 8.48 13.11
CA GLN A 233 -25.94 7.23 12.49
C GLN A 233 -24.72 6.63 13.20
N ARG A 234 -23.99 7.43 14.00
CA ARG A 234 -22.80 7.01 14.76
C ARG A 234 -23.12 6.39 16.12
N SER A 235 -24.27 6.70 16.73
CA SER A 235 -24.59 6.26 18.10
C SER A 235 -24.42 4.75 18.34
N PRO A 236 -24.90 3.84 17.45
CA PRO A 236 -24.71 2.41 17.65
C PRO A 236 -23.24 1.98 17.66
N ARG A 237 -22.40 2.66 16.86
CA ARG A 237 -20.97 2.39 16.77
C ARG A 237 -20.22 2.89 18.00
N VAL A 238 -20.54 4.10 18.46
CA VAL A 238 -19.97 4.67 19.68
C VAL A 238 -20.26 3.77 20.89
N GLU A 239 -21.53 3.40 21.07
CA GLU A 239 -21.94 2.51 22.17
C GLU A 239 -21.25 1.14 22.08
N TYR A 240 -21.16 0.57 20.88
CA TYR A 240 -20.51 -0.73 20.68
C TYR A 240 -19.02 -0.66 21.03
N LEU A 241 -18.28 0.32 20.53
CA LEU A 241 -16.83 0.44 20.78
C LEU A 241 -16.52 0.76 22.25
N GLU A 242 -17.36 1.56 22.92
CA GLU A 242 -17.21 1.82 24.36
C GLU A 242 -17.46 0.55 25.18
N ARG A 243 -18.53 -0.20 24.89
CA ARG A 243 -18.85 -1.45 25.60
C ARG A 243 -17.83 -2.55 25.36
N THR A 244 -17.35 -2.69 24.13
CA THR A 244 -16.49 -3.82 23.73
C THR A 244 -15.03 -3.52 24.03
N LEU A 245 -14.49 -2.45 23.46
CA LEU A 245 -13.06 -2.10 23.52
C LEU A 245 -12.74 -1.08 24.62
N GLY A 246 -13.74 -0.47 25.28
CA GLY A 246 -13.54 0.52 26.34
C GLY A 246 -13.21 1.93 25.83
N ILE A 247 -13.32 2.19 24.52
CA ILE A 247 -12.98 3.48 23.90
C ILE A 247 -14.01 4.52 24.39
N PRO A 248 -13.61 5.60 25.08
CA PRO A 248 -14.56 6.62 25.54
C PRO A 248 -15.32 7.26 24.38
N ALA A 249 -16.63 7.43 24.55
CA ALA A 249 -17.50 8.00 23.53
C ALA A 249 -17.04 9.39 23.07
N ASP A 250 -16.69 10.27 24.02
CA ASP A 250 -16.25 11.64 23.74
C ASP A 250 -14.91 11.67 22.98
N ASP A 251 -13.96 10.80 23.36
CA ASP A 251 -12.66 10.68 22.69
C ASP A 251 -12.85 10.22 21.24
N TYR A 252 -13.67 9.18 21.03
CA TYR A 252 -13.98 8.66 19.70
C TYR A 252 -14.63 9.73 18.82
N VAL A 253 -15.70 10.37 19.30
CA VAL A 253 -16.42 11.39 18.53
C VAL A 253 -15.53 12.59 18.20
N THR A 254 -14.68 13.01 19.14
CA THR A 254 -13.74 14.12 18.92
C THR A 254 -12.69 13.76 17.87
N ASN A 255 -12.15 12.54 17.94
CA ASN A 255 -11.18 12.04 16.96
C ASN A 255 -11.79 11.94 15.55
N CYS A 256 -13.00 11.37 15.41
CA CYS A 256 -13.69 11.31 14.12
C CYS A 256 -13.93 12.70 13.53
N LYS A 257 -14.42 13.66 14.33
CA LYS A 257 -14.67 15.03 13.86
C LYS A 257 -13.39 15.71 13.39
N SER A 258 -12.29 15.56 14.14
CA SER A 258 -11.02 16.21 13.80
C SER A 258 -10.40 15.64 12.52
N GLN A 259 -10.37 14.31 12.36
CA GLN A 259 -9.82 13.69 11.15
C GLN A 259 -10.68 13.97 9.91
N GLU A 260 -12.01 13.97 10.04
CA GLU A 260 -12.93 14.28 8.94
C GLU A 260 -12.85 15.74 8.52
N GLN A 261 -12.62 16.65 9.47
CA GLN A 261 -12.41 18.06 9.14
C GLN A 261 -11.13 18.25 8.32
N ILE A 262 -10.05 17.53 8.64
CA ILE A 262 -8.82 17.56 7.83
C ILE A 262 -9.10 16.97 6.46
N LEU A 263 -9.76 15.80 6.40
CA LEU A 263 -10.11 15.13 5.15
C LEU A 263 -11.00 15.99 4.25
N ARG A 264 -12.00 16.70 4.79
CA ARG A 264 -12.87 17.61 4.02
C ARG A 264 -12.14 18.82 3.45
N ASN A 265 -11.04 19.24 4.07
CA ASN A 265 -10.23 20.37 3.61
C ASN A 265 -9.05 19.91 2.72
N PHE A 266 -9.17 18.75 2.09
CA PHE A 266 -8.05 18.16 1.34
C PHE A 266 -7.60 18.97 0.12
N HIS A 267 -8.47 19.81 -0.47
CA HIS A 267 -8.14 20.66 -1.61
C HIS A 267 -7.06 21.70 -1.34
N LYS A 268 -6.61 21.88 -0.10
CA LYS A 268 -5.43 22.72 0.20
C LYS A 268 -4.10 22.01 -0.08
N TYR A 269 -4.15 20.70 -0.35
CA TYR A 269 -2.98 19.88 -0.66
C TYR A 269 -2.90 19.64 -2.15
N ASP A 270 -1.69 19.73 -2.68
CA ASP A 270 -1.40 19.34 -4.06
C ASP A 270 -1.38 17.82 -4.20
N GLU A 271 -1.01 17.11 -3.15
CA GLU A 271 -0.89 15.64 -3.14
C GLU A 271 -1.34 15.03 -1.82
N ILE A 272 -2.05 13.90 -1.91
CA ILE A 272 -2.42 13.03 -0.80
C ILE A 272 -1.79 11.67 -1.06
N VAL A 273 -1.12 11.12 -0.05
CA VAL A 273 -0.58 9.77 -0.09
C VAL A 273 -1.21 8.94 1.01
N LEU A 274 -1.88 7.88 0.60
CA LEU A 274 -2.47 6.86 1.46
C LEU A 274 -1.40 5.79 1.76
N TRP A 275 -1.07 5.58 3.03
CA TRP A 275 -0.11 4.56 3.47
C TRP A 275 -0.86 3.42 4.17
N PHE A 276 -0.99 2.30 3.47
CA PHE A 276 -1.76 1.15 3.93
C PHE A 276 -1.03 -0.17 3.71
N GLU A 277 -1.58 -1.20 4.33
CA GLU A 277 -0.95 -2.51 4.46
C GLU A 277 -1.85 -3.63 3.96
N HIS A 278 -1.29 -4.82 3.80
CA HIS A 278 -1.99 -5.98 3.23
C HIS A 278 -3.14 -6.55 4.06
N ASP A 279 -3.25 -6.23 5.35
CA ASP A 279 -4.22 -6.87 6.23
C ASP A 279 -5.63 -6.26 6.15
N LEU A 280 -6.62 -6.98 6.69
CA LEU A 280 -8.03 -6.60 6.67
C LEU A 280 -8.28 -5.25 7.33
N PHE A 281 -7.55 -4.92 8.40
CA PHE A 281 -7.71 -3.66 9.10
C PHE A 281 -7.40 -2.50 8.17
N ASP A 282 -6.23 -2.56 7.51
CA ASP A 282 -5.79 -1.58 6.55
C ASP A 282 -6.64 -1.55 5.27
N GLN A 283 -6.99 -2.73 4.73
CA GLN A 283 -7.80 -2.79 3.51
C GLN A 283 -9.19 -2.17 3.70
N LEU A 284 -9.83 -2.33 4.87
CA LEU A 284 -11.12 -1.69 5.14
C LEU A 284 -11.01 -0.17 5.31
N MET A 285 -9.95 0.32 5.94
CA MET A 285 -9.68 1.77 5.99
C MET A 285 -9.43 2.36 4.61
N LEU A 286 -8.64 1.67 3.79
CA LEU A 286 -8.35 2.06 2.43
C LEU A 286 -9.65 2.09 1.60
N SER A 287 -10.48 1.05 1.68
CA SER A 287 -11.78 1.02 1.00
C SER A 287 -12.69 2.18 1.39
N TYR A 288 -12.78 2.51 2.70
CA TYR A 288 -13.52 3.69 3.14
C TYR A 288 -12.99 4.98 2.51
N LEU A 289 -11.67 5.21 2.54
CA LEU A 289 -11.08 6.43 2.03
C LEU A 289 -11.26 6.54 0.52
N LEU A 290 -11.05 5.46 -0.22
CA LEU A 290 -11.30 5.40 -1.67
C LEU A 290 -12.77 5.66 -1.99
N HIS A 291 -13.69 5.07 -1.23
CA HIS A 291 -15.13 5.35 -1.36
C HIS A 291 -15.47 6.82 -1.09
N TRP A 292 -14.86 7.39 -0.05
CA TRP A 292 -15.06 8.81 0.26
C TRP A 292 -14.55 9.69 -0.89
N PHE A 293 -13.35 9.43 -1.40
CA PHE A 293 -12.73 10.18 -2.50
C PHE A 293 -13.44 9.97 -3.85
N SER A 294 -14.04 8.80 -4.11
CA SER A 294 -14.80 8.57 -5.34
C SER A 294 -16.02 9.50 -5.45
N ASN A 295 -16.50 9.98 -4.31
CA ASN A 295 -17.62 10.92 -4.20
C ASN A 295 -17.16 12.39 -4.14
N GLN A 296 -15.87 12.69 -4.35
CA GLN A 296 -15.33 14.06 -4.35
C GLN A 296 -14.79 14.46 -5.73
N ALA A 297 -14.88 15.75 -6.06
CA ALA A 297 -14.09 16.30 -7.15
C ALA A 297 -12.66 16.57 -6.68
N LEU A 298 -11.67 15.83 -7.18
CA LEU A 298 -10.27 15.99 -6.72
C LEU A 298 -9.62 17.32 -7.13
N GLY A 299 -10.07 17.92 -8.24
CA GLY A 299 -9.49 19.17 -8.74
C GLY A 299 -8.01 19.03 -9.09
N HIS A 300 -7.17 19.88 -8.48
CA HIS A 300 -5.72 19.82 -8.65
C HIS A 300 -5.05 18.78 -7.72
N THR A 301 -5.75 18.31 -6.69
CA THR A 301 -5.17 17.42 -5.70
C THR A 301 -4.93 16.03 -6.27
N LYS A 302 -3.69 15.58 -6.13
CA LYS A 302 -3.20 14.28 -6.59
C LYS A 302 -3.41 13.21 -5.53
N LEU A 303 -4.13 12.12 -5.83
CA LEU A 303 -4.29 11.00 -4.90
C LEU A 303 -3.34 9.85 -5.26
N ASN A 304 -2.57 9.37 -4.28
CA ASN A 304 -1.62 8.28 -4.44
C ASN A 304 -1.72 7.26 -3.30
N LEU A 305 -1.27 6.04 -3.58
CA LEU A 305 -1.33 4.91 -2.67
C LEU A 305 0.03 4.23 -2.56
N LEU A 306 0.53 4.11 -1.34
CA LEU A 306 1.54 3.12 -0.96
C LEU A 306 0.83 1.99 -0.22
N CYS A 307 0.74 0.83 -0.86
CA CYS A 307 0.16 -0.37 -0.27
C CYS A 307 1.14 -1.53 -0.36
N ILE A 308 1.58 -2.08 0.77
CA ILE A 308 2.60 -3.16 0.80
C ILE A 308 2.22 -4.33 1.71
N GLY A 309 2.67 -5.53 1.35
CA GLY A 309 2.55 -6.75 2.14
C GLY A 309 3.89 -7.41 2.47
N ASP A 310 4.99 -6.82 2.04
CA ASP A 310 6.34 -7.32 2.28
C ASP A 310 7.36 -6.19 2.33
N TYR A 311 8.49 -6.46 3.01
CA TYR A 311 9.66 -5.59 2.99
C TYR A 311 10.95 -6.43 2.95
N PRO A 312 11.93 -6.09 2.10
CA PRO A 312 13.16 -6.88 1.98
C PRO A 312 13.90 -7.09 3.31
N GLY A 313 14.20 -8.36 3.61
CA GLY A 313 14.93 -8.74 4.83
C GLY A 313 14.07 -8.89 6.08
N ILE A 314 12.75 -8.69 5.98
CA ILE A 314 11.81 -8.97 7.07
C ILE A 314 11.05 -10.25 6.73
N ASN A 315 11.32 -11.30 7.50
CA ASN A 315 10.52 -12.52 7.44
C ASN A 315 9.21 -12.28 8.21
N LEU A 316 8.07 -12.61 7.61
CA LEU A 316 6.72 -12.29 8.11
C LEU A 316 6.54 -10.78 8.37
N PHE A 317 6.28 -10.02 7.31
CA PHE A 317 6.00 -8.59 7.40
C PHE A 317 4.64 -8.36 8.07
N ARG A 318 4.65 -7.79 9.28
CA ARG A 318 3.41 -7.50 10.02
C ARG A 318 2.88 -6.11 9.75
N GLY A 319 3.78 -5.20 9.41
CA GLY A 319 3.38 -3.92 8.88
C GLY A 319 4.44 -2.82 8.93
N LEU A 320 4.09 -1.63 8.48
CA LEU A 320 4.87 -0.40 8.42
C LEU A 320 5.34 -0.02 9.82
N GLY A 321 4.53 -0.33 10.84
CA GLY A 321 4.89 -0.18 12.25
C GLY A 321 6.14 -0.97 12.66
N GLN A 322 6.52 -2.02 11.94
CA GLN A 322 7.73 -2.82 12.18
C GLN A 322 9.00 -2.15 11.61
N LEU A 323 8.86 -1.29 10.60
CA LEU A 323 9.98 -0.67 9.91
C LEU A 323 10.66 0.41 10.77
N THR A 324 11.97 0.56 10.65
CA THR A 324 12.70 1.71 11.21
C THR A 324 12.38 2.99 10.42
N SER A 325 12.61 4.18 10.99
CA SER A 325 12.43 5.45 10.26
C SER A 325 13.20 5.48 8.93
N LYS A 326 14.46 5.00 8.92
CA LYS A 326 15.27 4.89 7.71
C LYS A 326 14.69 3.95 6.66
N GLN A 327 14.05 2.85 7.09
CA GLN A 327 13.38 1.93 6.17
C GLN A 327 12.10 2.54 5.61
N LEU A 328 11.31 3.26 6.41
CA LEU A 328 10.12 3.97 5.94
C LEU A 328 10.47 5.07 4.93
N GLU A 329 11.55 5.82 5.18
CA GLU A 329 12.09 6.80 4.22
C GLU A 329 12.36 6.17 2.84
N THR A 330 12.75 4.89 2.78
CA THR A 330 13.00 4.22 1.49
C THR A 330 11.76 4.03 0.64
N LEU A 331 10.57 4.06 1.25
CA LEU A 331 9.28 3.90 0.59
C LEU A 331 8.74 5.22 0.04
N SER A 332 9.29 6.36 0.49
CA SER A 332 8.89 7.67 0.00
C SER A 332 9.15 7.80 -1.51
N GLY A 333 8.16 8.30 -2.24
CA GLY A 333 8.15 8.40 -3.69
C GLY A 333 7.92 7.08 -4.43
N THR A 334 7.63 5.97 -3.74
CA THR A 334 7.34 4.67 -4.40
C THR A 334 5.84 4.38 -4.56
N TRP A 335 4.99 5.29 -4.07
CA TRP A 335 3.54 5.21 -4.20
C TRP A 335 3.08 5.26 -5.66
N GLN A 336 1.92 4.69 -5.92
CA GLN A 336 1.29 4.65 -7.23
C GLN A 336 0.12 5.63 -7.29
N ARG A 337 -0.18 6.13 -8.49
CA ARG A 337 -1.34 6.97 -8.71
C ARG A 337 -2.63 6.18 -8.45
N VAL A 338 -3.55 6.76 -7.69
CA VAL A 338 -4.93 6.25 -7.57
C VAL A 338 -5.74 6.79 -8.75
N GLY A 339 -6.23 5.89 -9.60
CA GLY A 339 -7.09 6.19 -10.72
C GLY A 339 -8.56 5.86 -10.44
N GLU A 340 -9.37 5.96 -11.48
CA GLU A 340 -10.82 5.69 -11.41
C GLU A 340 -11.11 4.25 -11.01
N LYS A 341 -10.34 3.28 -11.51
CA LYS A 341 -10.53 1.85 -11.20
C LYS A 341 -10.27 1.54 -9.72
N GLU A 342 -9.23 2.13 -9.14
CA GLU A 342 -8.94 1.96 -7.72
C GLU A 342 -10.04 2.57 -6.84
N LEU A 343 -10.55 3.76 -7.21
CA LEU A 343 -11.67 4.41 -6.53
C LEU A 343 -12.95 3.57 -6.62
N GLU A 344 -13.31 3.10 -7.82
CA GLU A 344 -14.48 2.25 -8.06
C GLU A 344 -14.38 0.93 -7.27
N THR A 345 -13.22 0.27 -7.32
CA THR A 345 -12.98 -0.98 -6.58
C THR A 345 -13.07 -0.75 -5.07
N GLY A 346 -12.49 0.33 -4.57
CA GLY A 346 -12.59 0.73 -3.17
C GLY A 346 -14.04 0.95 -2.71
N SER A 347 -14.84 1.63 -3.54
CA SER A 347 -16.28 1.83 -3.33
C SER A 347 -17.07 0.54 -3.28
N ILE A 348 -16.89 -0.34 -4.26
CA ILE A 348 -17.60 -1.61 -4.33
C ILE A 348 -17.29 -2.48 -3.09
N ILE A 349 -16.02 -2.50 -2.65
CA ILE A 349 -15.63 -3.21 -1.43
C ILE A 349 -16.29 -2.59 -0.19
N TRP A 350 -16.27 -1.27 -0.07
CA TRP A 350 -16.86 -0.56 1.07
C TRP A 350 -18.37 -0.80 1.17
N GLU A 351 -19.10 -0.68 0.05
CA GLU A 351 -20.53 -0.94 -0.02
C GLU A 351 -20.88 -2.39 0.31
N ALA A 352 -20.09 -3.36 -0.19
CA ALA A 352 -20.27 -4.77 0.15
C ALA A 352 -20.03 -5.02 1.64
N TYR A 353 -18.97 -4.47 2.22
CA TYR A 353 -18.61 -4.63 3.62
C TYR A 353 -19.62 -3.99 4.60
N THR A 354 -20.25 -2.89 4.18
CA THR A 354 -21.25 -2.17 4.97
C THR A 354 -22.69 -2.61 4.68
N SER A 355 -22.86 -3.61 3.82
CA SER A 355 -24.17 -4.17 3.52
C SER A 355 -24.74 -4.94 4.72
N PRO A 356 -26.06 -4.85 4.99
CA PRO A 356 -26.71 -5.73 5.96
C PRO A 356 -26.96 -7.14 5.40
N ASN A 357 -26.72 -7.37 4.11
CA ASN A 357 -27.03 -8.63 3.43
C ASN A 357 -25.76 -9.46 3.26
N ILE A 358 -25.79 -10.71 3.73
CA ILE A 358 -24.65 -11.63 3.63
C ILE A 358 -24.26 -11.92 2.18
N GLU A 359 -25.21 -11.92 1.25
CA GLU A 359 -24.99 -12.13 -0.17
C GLU A 359 -23.99 -11.11 -0.73
N SER A 360 -24.10 -9.83 -0.36
CA SER A 360 -23.17 -8.77 -0.77
C SER A 360 -21.73 -9.05 -0.32
N HIS A 361 -21.57 -9.54 0.91
CA HIS A 361 -20.26 -9.90 1.47
C HIS A 361 -19.64 -11.11 0.77
N VAL A 362 -20.45 -12.00 0.18
CA VAL A 362 -19.95 -13.19 -0.54
C VAL A 362 -19.68 -12.85 -2.00
N GLU A 363 -20.57 -12.09 -2.65
CA GLU A 363 -20.47 -11.72 -4.07
C GLU A 363 -19.22 -10.91 -4.38
N ILE A 364 -18.71 -10.13 -3.42
CA ILE A 364 -17.46 -9.37 -3.58
C ILE A 364 -16.26 -10.27 -3.90
N LEU A 365 -16.25 -11.53 -3.45
CA LEU A 365 -15.18 -12.47 -3.77
C LEU A 365 -15.16 -12.86 -5.25
N ASN A 366 -16.27 -12.68 -5.97
CA ASN A 366 -16.36 -12.94 -7.40
C ASN A 366 -16.01 -11.71 -8.26
N LYS A 367 -15.75 -10.56 -7.64
CA LYS A 367 -15.36 -9.33 -8.34
C LYS A 367 -13.85 -9.27 -8.54
N ASP A 368 -13.43 -8.68 -9.66
CA ASP A 368 -12.02 -8.38 -9.90
C ASP A 368 -11.59 -7.23 -8.98
N THR A 369 -10.73 -7.54 -8.02
CA THR A 369 -10.14 -6.58 -7.08
C THR A 369 -8.64 -6.41 -7.32
N SER A 370 -8.10 -6.87 -8.47
CA SER A 370 -6.66 -6.94 -8.73
C SER A 370 -5.92 -5.60 -8.70
N VAL A 371 -6.62 -4.48 -8.92
CA VAL A 371 -6.08 -3.12 -8.75
C VAL A 371 -5.78 -2.78 -7.27
N LEU A 372 -6.42 -3.48 -6.33
CA LEU A 372 -6.15 -3.45 -4.89
C LEU A 372 -5.71 -4.86 -4.45
N PRO A 373 -4.43 -5.24 -4.67
CA PRO A 373 -4.00 -6.64 -4.72
C PRO A 373 -4.18 -7.43 -3.42
N PHE A 374 -4.36 -6.76 -2.28
CA PHE A 374 -4.55 -7.41 -0.98
C PHE A 374 -6.02 -7.53 -0.56
N ALA A 375 -6.94 -6.83 -1.25
CA ALA A 375 -8.34 -6.77 -0.87
C ALA A 375 -9.03 -8.14 -0.88
N HIS A 376 -8.81 -8.95 -1.93
CA HIS A 376 -9.43 -10.27 -2.04
C HIS A 376 -9.09 -11.18 -0.85
N ALA A 377 -7.80 -11.28 -0.49
CA ALA A 377 -7.35 -12.12 0.62
C ALA A 377 -7.88 -11.62 1.96
N ALA A 378 -7.92 -10.30 2.16
CA ALA A 378 -8.51 -9.68 3.34
C ALA A 378 -10.01 -10.02 3.46
N LEU A 379 -10.79 -9.88 2.39
CA LEU A 379 -12.23 -10.15 2.37
C LEU A 379 -12.55 -11.64 2.55
N GLU A 380 -11.75 -12.54 1.99
CA GLU A 380 -11.88 -13.98 2.23
C GLU A 380 -11.68 -14.32 3.71
N LEU A 381 -10.69 -13.69 4.34
CA LEU A 381 -10.44 -13.87 5.76
C LEU A 381 -11.52 -13.22 6.63
N HIS A 382 -12.09 -12.08 6.20
CA HIS A 382 -13.26 -11.47 6.83
C HIS A 382 -14.44 -12.45 6.88
N LEU A 383 -14.78 -13.09 5.76
CA LEU A 383 -15.85 -14.09 5.74
C LEU A 383 -15.56 -15.29 6.65
N SER A 384 -14.28 -15.66 6.80
CA SER A 384 -13.89 -16.72 7.73
C SER A 384 -14.09 -16.35 9.21
N ARG A 385 -14.34 -15.08 9.54
CA ARG A 385 -14.75 -14.66 10.89
C ARG A 385 -16.23 -15.00 11.18
N LEU A 386 -17.02 -15.30 10.16
CA LEU A 386 -18.42 -15.68 10.32
C LEU A 386 -18.56 -17.10 10.89
N PRO A 387 -19.70 -17.43 11.54
CA PRO A 387 -19.92 -18.75 12.12
C PRO A 387 -19.75 -19.91 11.13
N SER A 388 -18.91 -20.89 11.50
CA SER A 388 -18.64 -22.09 10.70
C SER A 388 -19.76 -23.15 10.81
N PRO A 389 -19.93 -24.03 9.80
CA PRO A 389 -20.84 -25.17 9.89
C PRO A 389 -20.32 -26.28 10.81
N ILE A 390 -19.05 -26.22 11.23
CA ILE A 390 -18.40 -27.26 12.04
C ILE A 390 -18.84 -27.14 13.50
N ASN A 391 -18.76 -25.93 14.05
CA ASN A 391 -18.97 -25.68 15.48
C ASN A 391 -19.59 -24.32 15.78
N GLY A 392 -20.04 -23.57 14.75
CA GLY A 392 -20.70 -22.28 14.95
C GLY A 392 -19.78 -21.13 15.36
N LEU A 393 -18.46 -21.35 15.43
CA LEU A 393 -17.49 -20.30 15.73
C LEU A 393 -16.86 -19.72 14.46
N GLY A 394 -16.42 -18.46 14.53
CA GLY A 394 -15.56 -17.84 13.54
C GLY A 394 -14.10 -18.30 13.66
N ILE A 395 -13.27 -18.02 12.66
CA ILE A 395 -11.87 -18.47 12.61
C ILE A 395 -11.04 -17.99 13.81
N VAL A 396 -11.34 -16.80 14.36
CA VAL A 396 -10.60 -16.23 15.50
C VAL A 396 -10.82 -17.08 16.76
N GLU A 397 -12.08 -17.30 17.14
CA GLU A 397 -12.43 -18.12 18.31
C GLU A 397 -12.02 -19.57 18.14
N GLN A 398 -12.16 -20.15 16.93
CA GLN A 398 -11.67 -21.50 16.64
C GLN A 398 -10.15 -21.61 16.87
N THR A 399 -9.39 -20.66 16.33
CA THR A 399 -7.93 -20.63 16.48
C THR A 399 -7.53 -20.47 17.96
N ILE A 400 -8.25 -19.65 18.73
CA ILE A 400 -8.05 -19.52 20.18
C ILE A 400 -8.20 -20.87 20.89
N LEU A 401 -9.32 -21.57 20.66
CA LEU A 401 -9.58 -22.84 21.33
C LEU A 401 -8.56 -23.92 20.93
N GLU A 402 -8.19 -23.97 19.65
CA GLU A 402 -7.18 -24.89 19.15
C GLU A 402 -5.80 -24.65 19.78
N LEU A 403 -5.38 -23.38 19.88
CA LEU A 403 -4.11 -23.01 20.51
C LEU A 403 -4.09 -23.37 21.99
N ILE A 404 -5.16 -23.11 22.74
CA ILE A 404 -5.28 -23.52 24.15
C ILE A 404 -5.20 -25.05 24.27
N ARG A 405 -5.89 -25.79 23.39
CA ARG A 405 -5.81 -27.26 23.34
C ARG A 405 -4.39 -27.77 23.03
N GLN A 406 -3.60 -27.02 22.27
CA GLN A 406 -2.20 -27.28 21.97
C GLN A 406 -1.23 -26.84 23.09
N GLY A 407 -1.74 -26.31 24.21
CA GLY A 407 -0.95 -25.90 25.37
C GLY A 407 -0.50 -24.44 25.36
N VAL A 408 -1.02 -23.60 24.45
CA VAL A 408 -0.81 -22.15 24.49
C VAL A 408 -1.76 -21.55 25.52
N ASP A 409 -1.28 -21.46 26.75
CA ASP A 409 -2.12 -21.28 27.93
C ASP A 409 -1.99 -19.90 28.60
N THR A 410 -1.39 -18.91 27.94
CA THR A 410 -1.34 -17.53 28.44
C THR A 410 -1.84 -16.51 27.42
N PRO A 411 -2.49 -15.40 27.85
CA PRO A 411 -2.97 -14.35 26.94
C PRO A 411 -1.87 -13.78 26.04
N CYS A 412 -0.67 -13.55 26.58
CA CYS A 412 0.45 -13.00 25.82
C CYS A 412 0.89 -13.94 24.68
N LYS A 413 1.01 -15.25 24.95
CA LYS A 413 1.36 -16.23 23.91
C LYS A 413 0.24 -16.40 22.89
N LEU A 414 -1.02 -16.37 23.33
CA LEU A 414 -2.16 -16.40 22.41
C LEU A 414 -2.13 -15.22 21.45
N LEU A 415 -1.90 -13.99 21.94
CA LEU A 415 -1.76 -12.81 21.09
C LEU A 415 -0.67 -12.99 20.04
N GLN A 416 0.50 -13.48 20.45
CA GLN A 416 1.61 -13.73 19.54
C GLN A 416 1.27 -14.78 18.47
N GLU A 417 0.75 -15.94 18.87
CA GLU A 417 0.44 -17.05 17.96
C GLU A 417 -0.72 -16.72 17.02
N ILE A 418 -1.75 -16.03 17.51
CA ILE A 418 -2.86 -15.58 16.67
C ILE A 418 -2.38 -14.53 15.68
N GLY A 419 -1.56 -13.56 16.12
CA GLY A 419 -0.95 -12.59 15.23
C GLY A 419 0.00 -13.21 14.19
N ASN A 420 0.50 -14.42 14.43
CA ASN A 420 1.27 -15.20 13.43
C ASN A 420 0.35 -15.91 12.44
N ARG A 421 -0.67 -16.62 12.93
CA ARG A 421 -1.54 -17.48 12.11
C ARG A 421 -2.57 -16.70 11.31
N LEU A 422 -3.07 -15.61 11.88
CA LEU A 422 -4.13 -14.77 11.31
C LEU A 422 -3.60 -13.34 11.06
N SER A 423 -2.34 -13.21 10.63
CA SER A 423 -1.69 -11.91 10.42
C SER A 423 -2.46 -11.01 9.45
N VAL A 424 -3.11 -11.61 8.44
CA VAL A 424 -3.93 -10.91 7.44
C VAL A 424 -5.20 -10.29 8.05
N LEU A 425 -5.55 -10.53 9.31
CA LEU A 425 -6.65 -9.80 9.97
C LEU A 425 -6.25 -8.39 10.42
N GLY A 426 -4.97 -8.13 10.69
CA GLY A 426 -4.55 -6.88 11.33
C GLY A 426 -5.13 -6.70 12.73
N MET A 427 -5.50 -7.81 13.40
CA MET A 427 -6.23 -7.79 14.67
C MET A 427 -5.35 -7.26 15.82
N GLY A 428 -5.84 -6.23 16.49
CA GLY A 428 -5.20 -5.65 17.68
C GLY A 428 -5.44 -6.46 18.96
N ASP A 429 -4.70 -6.11 20.00
CA ASP A 429 -4.80 -6.74 21.32
C ASP A 429 -6.16 -6.49 21.98
N LEU A 430 -6.71 -5.27 21.89
CA LEU A 430 -8.03 -4.94 22.43
C LEU A 430 -9.15 -5.82 21.86
N GLU A 431 -9.13 -6.11 20.56
CA GLU A 431 -10.11 -7.03 19.95
C GLU A 431 -9.94 -8.44 20.53
N LEU A 432 -8.70 -8.93 20.65
CA LEU A 432 -8.46 -10.25 21.25
C LEU A 432 -8.92 -10.32 22.72
N TRP A 433 -8.63 -9.28 23.53
CA TRP A 433 -9.07 -9.21 24.92
C TRP A 433 -10.59 -9.22 25.04
N TYR A 434 -11.29 -8.51 24.15
CA TYR A 434 -12.74 -8.59 24.04
C TYR A 434 -13.22 -10.01 23.73
N ARG A 435 -12.61 -10.70 22.76
CA ARG A 435 -12.97 -12.09 22.42
C ARG A 435 -12.77 -13.04 23.59
N LEU A 436 -11.61 -12.99 24.24
CA LEU A 436 -11.33 -13.84 25.41
C LEU A 436 -12.32 -13.55 26.56
N ARG A 437 -12.67 -12.27 26.78
CA ARG A 437 -13.69 -11.88 27.75
C ARG A 437 -15.03 -12.54 27.43
N SER A 438 -15.54 -12.36 26.20
CA SER A 438 -16.81 -12.94 25.73
C SER A 438 -16.84 -14.47 25.82
N MET A 439 -15.72 -15.13 25.51
CA MET A 439 -15.57 -16.58 25.59
C MET A 439 -15.49 -17.09 27.04
N SER A 440 -15.23 -16.23 28.03
CA SER A 440 -15.17 -16.58 29.45
C SER A 440 -16.48 -16.35 30.22
N GLU A 441 -17.48 -15.77 29.58
CA GLU A 441 -18.77 -15.41 30.19
C GLU A 441 -19.62 -16.65 30.54
N GLN A 442 -20.14 -16.67 31.76
CA GLN A 442 -21.08 -17.69 32.23
C GLN A 442 -22.51 -17.42 31.72
N PRO A 443 -23.36 -18.46 31.58
CA PRO A 443 -23.15 -19.86 31.97
C PRO A 443 -22.49 -20.73 30.89
N HIS A 444 -22.23 -20.20 29.70
CA HIS A 444 -21.78 -20.97 28.54
C HIS A 444 -20.28 -20.84 28.24
N ALA A 445 -19.46 -20.45 29.20
CA ALA A 445 -18.04 -20.13 28.97
C ALA A 445 -17.31 -21.25 28.22
N LEU A 446 -16.59 -20.90 27.15
CA LEU A 446 -15.71 -21.80 26.38
C LEU A 446 -14.32 -21.91 27.03
N ILE A 447 -13.89 -20.85 27.70
CA ILE A 447 -12.60 -20.79 28.39
C ILE A 447 -12.78 -20.34 29.84
N LYS A 448 -11.83 -20.70 30.68
CA LYS A 448 -11.71 -20.23 32.06
C LYS A 448 -10.34 -19.61 32.29
N ILE A 449 -10.32 -18.49 33.00
CA ILE A 449 -9.10 -17.84 33.46
C ILE A 449 -8.78 -18.41 34.85
N LEU A 450 -7.58 -18.95 35.00
CA LEU A 450 -7.04 -19.52 36.24
C LEU A 450 -6.16 -18.46 36.92
N GLY A 451 -6.48 -18.13 38.17
CA GLY A 451 -5.76 -17.13 38.96
C GLY A 451 -6.68 -16.05 39.55
N SER A 452 -6.09 -15.01 40.15
CA SER A 452 -6.79 -14.02 40.99
C SER A 452 -7.23 -12.73 40.26
N SER A 453 -6.92 -12.55 38.97
CA SER A 453 -7.43 -11.42 38.18
C SER A 453 -8.35 -11.91 37.07
N HIS A 454 -9.64 -11.62 37.20
CA HIS A 454 -10.66 -11.84 36.17
C HIS A 454 -10.92 -10.58 35.33
N THR A 455 -10.15 -9.51 35.55
CA THR A 455 -10.34 -8.25 34.84
C THR A 455 -9.56 -8.25 33.54
N PHE A 456 -10.28 -8.22 32.42
CA PHE A 456 -9.68 -8.07 31.10
C PHE A 456 -9.24 -6.62 30.85
N PRO A 457 -8.08 -6.41 30.19
CA PRO A 457 -7.66 -5.10 29.70
C PRO A 457 -8.65 -4.54 28.67
N ASP A 458 -8.69 -3.22 28.59
CA ASP A 458 -9.45 -2.46 27.61
C ASP A 458 -8.70 -1.14 27.31
N TYR A 459 -9.28 -0.26 26.49
CA TYR A 459 -8.66 1.03 26.17
C TYR A 459 -8.31 1.87 27.42
N ARG A 460 -9.10 1.81 28.49
CA ARG A 460 -8.87 2.54 29.75
C ARG A 460 -7.93 1.77 30.68
N LYS A 461 -7.99 0.45 30.65
CA LYS A 461 -7.26 -0.46 31.55
C LYS A 461 -6.16 -1.16 30.78
N LYS A 462 -4.94 -0.62 30.90
CA LYS A 462 -3.74 -1.24 30.32
C LYS A 462 -3.53 -2.67 30.82
N THR A 463 -2.86 -3.47 30.00
CA THR A 463 -2.45 -4.83 30.37
C THR A 463 -1.62 -4.81 31.65
N THR A 464 -1.78 -5.86 32.45
CA THR A 464 -0.99 -6.07 33.66
C THR A 464 -0.19 -7.36 33.52
N PRO A 465 1.02 -7.47 34.10
CA PRO A 465 1.77 -8.72 34.08
C PRO A 465 0.98 -9.91 34.64
N SER A 466 0.09 -9.67 35.61
CA SER A 466 -0.82 -10.68 36.15
C SER A 466 -1.83 -11.20 35.14
N PHE A 467 -2.33 -10.34 34.24
CA PHE A 467 -3.22 -10.76 33.16
C PHE A 467 -2.42 -11.48 32.06
N GLU A 468 -1.34 -10.86 31.58
CA GLU A 468 -0.53 -11.38 30.46
C GLU A 468 0.05 -12.78 30.73
N ASN A 469 0.42 -13.03 31.99
CA ASN A 469 0.94 -14.31 32.46
C ASN A 469 -0.12 -15.19 33.15
N GLY A 470 -1.37 -14.71 33.21
CA GLY A 470 -2.50 -15.50 33.70
C GLY A 470 -2.66 -16.77 32.88
N LYS A 471 -3.20 -17.82 33.51
CA LYS A 471 -3.39 -19.11 32.84
C LYS A 471 -4.80 -19.21 32.27
N ILE A 472 -4.91 -19.74 31.05
CA ILE A 472 -6.19 -20.00 30.37
C ILE A 472 -6.32 -21.49 30.12
N ALA A 473 -7.50 -22.02 30.38
CA ALA A 473 -7.85 -23.41 30.05
C ALA A 473 -9.22 -23.48 29.39
N LEU A 474 -9.45 -24.54 28.62
CA LEU A 474 -10.77 -24.86 28.12
C LEU A 474 -11.72 -25.27 29.26
N THR A 475 -12.99 -24.92 29.12
CA THR A 475 -14.08 -25.56 29.90
C THR A 475 -14.50 -26.86 29.21
N GLU A 476 -15.40 -27.63 29.84
CA GLU A 476 -16.00 -28.80 29.20
C GLU A 476 -16.72 -28.44 27.90
N ILE A 477 -17.52 -27.36 27.91
CA ILE A 477 -18.18 -26.84 26.70
C ILE A 477 -17.13 -26.46 25.65
N GLY A 478 -16.04 -25.78 26.04
CA GLY A 478 -14.96 -25.42 25.13
C GLY A 478 -14.30 -26.63 24.46
N VAL A 479 -14.11 -27.72 25.20
CA VAL A 479 -13.58 -28.99 24.67
C VAL A 479 -14.54 -29.63 23.67
N GLU A 480 -15.84 -29.64 23.96
CA GLU A 480 -16.85 -30.19 23.05
C GLU A 480 -17.01 -29.36 21.78
N VAL A 481 -17.02 -28.03 21.89
CA VAL A 481 -17.16 -27.11 20.74
C VAL A 481 -15.93 -27.19 19.83
N VAL A 482 -14.70 -27.17 20.36
CA VAL A 482 -13.50 -27.32 19.53
C VAL A 482 -13.41 -28.68 18.87
N ALA A 483 -14.01 -29.72 19.46
CA ALA A 483 -14.10 -31.05 18.88
C ALA A 483 -15.25 -31.21 17.85
N GLY A 484 -16.05 -30.16 17.62
CA GLY A 484 -17.21 -30.21 16.73
C GLY A 484 -18.40 -31.02 17.28
N LEU A 485 -18.41 -31.32 18.58
CA LEU A 485 -19.48 -32.06 19.25
C LEU A 485 -20.66 -31.16 19.64
N LYS A 486 -20.44 -29.85 19.75
CA LYS A 486 -21.47 -28.84 20.00
C LYS A 486 -21.35 -27.67 19.03
N ASP A 487 -22.50 -27.16 18.57
CA ASP A 487 -22.62 -25.92 17.81
C ASP A 487 -22.78 -24.75 18.78
N TRP A 488 -21.83 -23.83 18.77
CA TRP A 488 -21.80 -22.68 19.65
C TRP A 488 -23.00 -21.74 19.47
N ILE A 489 -23.47 -21.56 18.24
CA ILE A 489 -24.64 -20.72 17.96
C ILE A 489 -25.87 -21.33 18.61
N LYS A 490 -26.03 -22.67 18.57
CA LYS A 490 -27.14 -23.35 19.27
C LYS A 490 -27.03 -23.30 20.79
N VAL A 491 -25.81 -23.13 21.33
CA VAL A 491 -25.55 -23.11 22.78
C VAL A 491 -25.79 -21.73 23.38
N LYS A 492 -25.20 -20.67 22.81
CA LYS A 492 -25.27 -19.29 23.36
C LYS A 492 -26.10 -18.34 22.49
N GLY A 493 -26.31 -18.66 21.21
CA GLY A 493 -26.68 -17.68 20.19
C GLY A 493 -25.50 -16.78 19.81
N ILE A 494 -25.74 -15.88 18.86
CA ILE A 494 -24.81 -14.80 18.51
C ILE A 494 -25.48 -13.44 18.65
N ASN A 495 -24.71 -12.42 18.98
CA ASN A 495 -25.14 -11.02 18.92
C ASN A 495 -23.92 -10.16 18.60
N GLU A 496 -23.49 -10.21 17.35
CA GLU A 496 -22.24 -9.60 16.90
C GLU A 496 -22.40 -8.86 15.57
N TRP A 497 -21.47 -7.94 15.33
CA TRP A 497 -21.39 -7.16 14.10
C TRP A 497 -20.14 -7.49 13.32
N TYR A 498 -20.30 -7.62 12.00
CA TYR A 498 -19.23 -7.82 11.03
C TYR A 498 -19.40 -6.82 9.89
N GLY A 499 -18.93 -5.58 10.10
CA GLY A 499 -19.22 -4.48 9.19
C GLY A 499 -20.70 -4.08 9.27
N GLY A 500 -21.39 -4.08 8.12
CA GLY A 500 -22.83 -3.84 8.05
C GLY A 500 -23.70 -5.01 8.48
N LEU A 501 -23.12 -6.21 8.60
CA LEU A 501 -23.85 -7.42 8.92
C LEU A 501 -24.06 -7.57 10.43
N ARG A 502 -25.31 -7.51 10.88
CA ARG A 502 -25.72 -7.84 12.25
C ARG A 502 -26.15 -9.31 12.34
N LEU A 503 -25.41 -10.10 13.09
CA LEU A 503 -25.77 -11.49 13.39
C LEU A 503 -26.42 -11.54 14.77
N ASN A 504 -27.65 -12.03 14.83
CA ASN A 504 -28.42 -12.09 16.08
C ASN A 504 -29.21 -13.40 16.20
N GLY A 505 -29.17 -14.02 17.37
CA GLY A 505 -29.92 -15.23 17.71
C GLY A 505 -29.39 -16.48 17.01
N ASP A 506 -30.31 -17.32 16.55
CA ASP A 506 -30.01 -18.49 15.72
C ASP A 506 -29.90 -18.09 14.26
N LEU A 507 -28.82 -18.52 13.59
CA LEU A 507 -28.63 -18.24 12.17
C LEU A 507 -29.03 -19.46 11.33
N VAL A 508 -29.74 -19.22 10.23
CA VAL A 508 -30.17 -20.24 9.26
C VAL A 508 -29.07 -20.62 8.25
N TRP A 509 -27.93 -19.93 8.29
CA TRP A 509 -26.79 -20.18 7.42
C TRP A 509 -25.46 -20.15 8.20
N ARG A 510 -24.42 -20.71 7.60
CA ARG A 510 -23.03 -20.73 8.08
C ARG A 510 -22.08 -20.49 6.91
N TRP A 511 -20.88 -20.01 7.19
CA TRP A 511 -19.82 -19.87 6.20
C TRP A 511 -18.86 -21.06 6.22
N ASP A 512 -18.76 -21.79 5.12
CA ASP A 512 -17.78 -22.86 4.94
C ASP A 512 -16.50 -22.27 4.33
N SER A 513 -15.50 -21.95 5.16
CA SER A 513 -14.22 -21.38 4.71
C SER A 513 -13.45 -22.28 3.76
N GLN A 514 -13.63 -23.60 3.82
CA GLN A 514 -12.92 -24.53 2.94
C GLN A 514 -13.52 -24.52 1.54
N ARG A 515 -14.86 -24.48 1.45
CA ARG A 515 -15.59 -24.44 0.17
C ARG A 515 -15.86 -23.03 -0.35
N LYS A 516 -15.59 -22.00 0.47
CA LYS A 516 -15.86 -20.58 0.19
C LYS A 516 -17.31 -20.32 -0.21
N GLN A 517 -18.26 -20.86 0.56
CA GLN A 517 -19.69 -20.72 0.27
C GLN A 517 -20.55 -20.71 1.54
N LEU A 518 -21.78 -20.22 1.40
CA LEU A 518 -22.81 -20.32 2.43
C LEU A 518 -23.42 -21.72 2.45
N ILE A 519 -23.61 -22.25 3.66
CA ILE A 519 -24.32 -23.50 3.93
C ILE A 519 -25.56 -23.15 4.73
N TYR A 520 -26.74 -23.50 4.22
CA TYR A 520 -28.00 -23.33 4.94
C TYR A 520 -28.22 -24.52 5.89
N MET A 521 -28.45 -24.20 7.15
CA MET A 521 -28.64 -25.19 8.22
C MET A 521 -30.09 -25.68 8.18
N GLN A 522 -30.28 -27.00 8.19
CA GLN A 522 -31.60 -27.64 8.25
C GLN A 522 -32.21 -27.61 9.65
#